data_AF-A0A0C4DUN5-F1
#
_entry.id   AF-A0A0C4DUN5-F1
#
_cell.length_a   1.000
_cell.length_b   1.000
_cell.length_c   1.000
_cell.angle_alpha   90.00
_cell.angle_beta   90.00
_cell.angle_gamma   90.00
#
_symmetry.space_group_name_H-M   'P 1'
#
loop_
_entity.id
_entity.type
_entity.pdbx_description
1 polymer ?
#
loop_
_entity_poly.entity_id
_entity_poly.type
_entity_poly.pdbx_seq_one_letter_code
_entity_poly.pdbx_strand_id
1 'polypeptide(L)'
;MEDVCRQERYKTPMFPLVSRRRWNAESRPGSGDDSGAFLHSSSYIDISLAHFESLSCCVIIMFSGKTASLLSALVAAGGLVLEAEAQLSKPALRSNLDAFWPQLQLALRQPGYSITQWPSGTISQGCKDLANREKIDPRTMVTYEVLYNDCSVPWLLCRHPNSATSIETMVHRFGQVPVKMRQMTKDVMLIPAASTHAYALGNQVVFFNQVDTIGVYLHEIAHTVDFAAAYAVSGQLQSDPIWLNAYNADSAVPDNYARTNQVENVAQFPGLALFDQLVAGGLRSIEPNVDRIGNQLSVLKDQAARGDYGGDILNTRNTCSARWPNSPAVPAGSTSRLMEASAVDFFAARDDSVEAQTARAAAVGVQLFPWKIEGSIEPTNCTGHI
;
A
#
# COMPACT_ATOMS: atom_id res chain seq x y z
N MET A 1 -18.87 -47.57 -0.90
CA MET A 1 -19.85 -46.73 -1.60
C MET A 1 -20.63 -46.06 -0.49
N GLU A 2 -20.42 -44.75 -0.37
CA GLU A 2 -21.02 -43.81 0.60
C GLU A 2 -20.77 -44.06 2.09
N ASP A 3 -20.02 -43.14 2.71
CA ASP A 3 -20.20 -42.84 4.13
C ASP A 3 -20.14 -41.32 4.34
N VAL A 4 -21.20 -40.85 5.00
CA VAL A 4 -21.62 -39.46 5.22
C VAL A 4 -20.95 -38.94 6.49
N CYS A 5 -20.15 -37.88 6.38
CA CYS A 5 -19.61 -37.17 7.54
C CYS A 5 -20.44 -35.94 7.90
N ARG A 6 -20.87 -35.95 9.16
CA ARG A 6 -21.82 -35.07 9.84
C ARG A 6 -21.17 -33.74 10.22
N GLN A 7 -21.85 -32.63 9.92
CA GLN A 7 -21.51 -31.28 10.39
C GLN A 7 -21.84 -31.12 11.88
N GLU A 8 -20.88 -30.64 12.68
CA GLU A 8 -21.16 -30.07 14.00
C GLU A 8 -21.18 -28.54 13.93
N ARG A 9 -22.32 -27.98 14.35
CA ARG A 9 -22.60 -26.55 14.45
C ARG A 9 -22.00 -26.02 15.75
N TYR A 10 -21.10 -25.06 15.67
CA TYR A 10 -20.72 -24.26 16.84
C TYR A 10 -21.76 -23.16 17.10
N LYS A 11 -22.16 -23.11 18.36
CA LYS A 11 -23.14 -22.18 18.93
C LYS A 11 -22.53 -20.79 19.09
N THR A 12 -23.20 -19.78 18.54
CA THR A 12 -22.98 -18.35 18.81
C THR A 12 -23.44 -17.99 20.24
N PRO A 13 -22.68 -17.19 21.00
CA PRO A 13 -23.21 -16.54 22.19
C PRO A 13 -23.87 -15.19 21.84
N MET A 14 -25.13 -15.04 22.27
CA MET A 14 -25.85 -13.78 22.35
C MET A 14 -25.23 -12.86 23.41
N PHE A 15 -25.10 -11.57 23.10
CA PHE A 15 -25.02 -10.49 24.09
C PHE A 15 -25.98 -9.34 23.73
N PRO A 16 -26.43 -8.56 24.73
CA PRO A 16 -27.74 -7.93 24.71
C PRO A 16 -27.75 -6.50 24.17
N LEU A 17 -28.95 -6.13 23.72
CA LEU A 17 -29.43 -4.79 23.42
C LEU A 17 -29.20 -3.82 24.59
N VAL A 18 -28.53 -2.69 24.31
CA VAL A 18 -28.53 -1.50 25.16
C VAL A 18 -28.96 -0.30 24.32
N SER A 19 -29.58 0.65 25.02
CA SER A 19 -30.75 1.42 24.63
C SER A 19 -30.50 2.70 23.84
N ARG A 20 -31.56 3.07 23.11
CA ARG A 20 -31.82 4.36 22.47
C ARG A 20 -31.60 5.54 23.42
N ARG A 21 -30.89 6.58 22.97
CA ARG A 21 -31.14 7.97 23.40
C ARG A 21 -31.66 8.80 22.25
N ARG A 22 -32.87 9.34 22.45
CA ARG A 22 -33.44 10.47 21.72
C ARG A 22 -32.61 11.72 21.96
N TRP A 23 -32.36 12.49 20.91
CA TRP A 23 -32.16 13.92 20.99
C TRP A 23 -33.25 14.58 20.13
N ASN A 24 -34.14 15.32 20.78
CA ASN A 24 -34.95 16.37 20.17
C ASN A 24 -34.50 17.67 20.82
N ALA A 25 -34.17 18.68 20.00
CA ALA A 25 -34.56 20.07 20.27
C ALA A 25 -34.27 20.92 19.02
N GLU A 26 -35.33 21.59 18.59
CA GLU A 26 -35.39 22.62 17.56
C GLU A 26 -34.72 23.93 17.99
N SER A 27 -34.39 24.74 16.98
CA SER A 27 -34.72 26.18 16.81
C SER A 27 -33.55 27.14 16.48
N ARG A 28 -33.77 27.89 15.38
CA ARG A 28 -32.99 28.97 14.72
C ARG A 28 -33.12 30.32 15.49
N PRO A 29 -32.82 31.53 14.94
CA PRO A 29 -31.89 32.02 13.88
C PRO A 29 -31.04 33.27 14.31
N GLY A 30 -30.13 33.73 13.43
CA GLY A 30 -29.59 35.11 13.39
C GLY A 30 -28.43 35.21 12.39
N SER A 31 -28.62 35.73 11.17
CA SER A 31 -28.56 37.15 10.74
C SER A 31 -27.16 37.77 10.81
N GLY A 32 -26.62 38.14 9.65
CA GLY A 32 -25.41 38.96 9.53
C GLY A 32 -24.83 38.94 8.13
N ASP A 33 -25.28 39.89 7.31
CA ASP A 33 -24.58 40.35 6.10
C ASP A 33 -23.12 40.71 6.44
N ASP A 34 -22.16 40.44 5.54
CA ASP A 34 -21.53 41.56 4.85
C ASP A 34 -20.69 41.18 3.62
N SER A 35 -20.72 42.16 2.73
CA SER A 35 -20.13 42.36 1.41
C SER A 35 -18.60 42.24 1.31
N GLY A 36 -18.09 41.98 0.08
CA GLY A 36 -16.80 42.57 -0.34
C GLY A 36 -15.89 41.78 -1.27
N ALA A 37 -15.80 42.27 -2.51
CA ALA A 37 -14.60 42.34 -3.37
C ALA A 37 -14.18 41.14 -4.26
N PHE A 38 -14.61 41.27 -5.52
CA PHE A 38 -13.91 40.94 -6.75
C PHE A 38 -12.42 41.33 -6.72
N LEU A 39 -11.52 40.43 -7.16
CA LEU A 39 -10.32 40.81 -7.92
C LEU A 39 -9.94 39.74 -8.96
N HIS A 40 -9.35 40.25 -10.04
CA HIS A 40 -9.23 39.70 -11.37
C HIS A 40 -8.36 38.44 -11.53
N SER A 41 -8.83 37.62 -12.47
CA SER A 41 -8.13 36.54 -13.18
C SER A 41 -6.79 36.96 -13.78
N SER A 42 -5.78 36.10 -13.65
CA SER A 42 -4.63 36.04 -14.56
C SER A 42 -4.52 34.62 -15.11
N SER A 43 -4.79 34.50 -16.40
CA SER A 43 -4.70 33.28 -17.19
C SER A 43 -3.27 33.14 -17.72
N TYR A 44 -2.59 32.05 -17.40
CA TYR A 44 -1.46 31.56 -18.20
C TYR A 44 -1.80 30.16 -18.68
N ILE A 45 -1.98 30.06 -20.00
CA ILE A 45 -2.11 28.82 -20.75
C ILE A 45 -0.70 28.47 -21.19
N ASP A 46 -0.11 27.41 -20.62
CA ASP A 46 1.09 26.79 -21.16
C ASP A 46 0.66 25.51 -21.90
N ILE A 47 0.85 25.53 -23.21
CA ILE A 47 0.67 24.38 -24.10
C ILE A 47 2.06 23.79 -24.31
N SER A 48 2.32 22.61 -23.75
CA SER A 48 3.43 21.78 -24.19
C SER A 48 2.88 20.46 -24.74
N LEU A 49 3.02 20.30 -26.06
CA LEU A 49 2.73 19.08 -26.79
C LEU A 49 3.63 17.94 -26.31
N ALA A 50 3.04 16.83 -25.89
CA ALA A 50 3.74 15.55 -25.75
C ALA A 50 3.86 14.89 -27.13
N HIS A 51 5.09 14.64 -27.58
CA HIS A 51 5.38 13.69 -28.65
C HIS A 51 5.30 12.26 -28.07
N PHE A 52 4.43 11.44 -28.65
CA PHE A 52 4.39 10.00 -28.45
C PHE A 52 5.29 9.34 -29.51
N GLU A 53 6.42 8.74 -29.11
CA GLU A 53 7.07 7.69 -29.89
C GLU A 53 6.90 6.36 -29.16
N SER A 54 6.07 5.49 -29.73
CA SER A 54 5.89 4.10 -29.29
C SER A 54 7.02 3.25 -29.87
N LEU A 55 7.88 2.71 -29.00
CA LEU A 55 8.85 1.69 -29.36
C LEU A 55 8.19 0.30 -29.29
N SER A 56 8.11 -0.31 -30.47
CA SER A 56 7.58 -1.65 -30.73
C SER A 56 8.47 -2.73 -30.12
N CYS A 57 7.91 -3.63 -29.31
CA CYS A 57 8.57 -4.87 -28.91
C CYS A 57 8.68 -5.82 -30.13
N CYS A 58 9.91 -6.17 -30.49
CA CYS A 58 10.24 -7.14 -31.52
C CYS A 58 10.44 -8.51 -30.87
N VAL A 59 9.56 -9.48 -31.14
CA VAL A 59 9.78 -10.89 -30.76
C VAL A 59 10.34 -11.62 -31.97
N ILE A 60 11.62 -12.00 -31.88
CA ILE A 60 12.27 -12.89 -32.85
C ILE A 60 11.91 -14.33 -32.48
N ILE A 61 11.12 -15.00 -33.32
CA ILE A 61 10.93 -16.46 -33.24
C ILE A 61 11.86 -17.12 -34.26
N MET A 62 12.88 -17.84 -33.78
CA MET A 62 13.69 -18.72 -34.62
C MET A 62 13.01 -20.09 -34.73
N PHE A 63 12.57 -20.45 -35.93
CA PHE A 63 12.20 -21.84 -36.28
C PHE A 63 13.36 -22.52 -37.00
N SER A 64 13.77 -23.69 -36.49
CA SER A 64 14.65 -24.63 -37.18
C SER A 64 13.93 -25.97 -37.33
N GLY A 65 13.92 -26.53 -38.55
CA GLY A 65 13.66 -27.95 -38.77
C GLY A 65 12.61 -28.26 -39.84
N LYS A 66 13.08 -28.80 -40.97
CA LYS A 66 12.35 -29.11 -42.20
C LYS A 66 11.51 -30.39 -42.08
N THR A 67 10.30 -30.43 -42.67
CA THR A 67 9.89 -31.33 -43.78
C THR A 67 8.44 -31.05 -44.20
N ALA A 68 8.20 -31.11 -45.51
CA ALA A 68 7.00 -30.68 -46.21
C ALA A 68 5.81 -31.67 -46.13
N SER A 69 4.59 -31.15 -45.99
CA SER A 69 3.42 -31.68 -46.68
C SER A 69 2.35 -30.59 -46.83
N LEU A 70 1.68 -30.61 -47.98
CA LEU A 70 0.87 -29.54 -48.59
C LEU A 70 -0.64 -29.81 -48.39
N LEU A 71 -1.40 -28.73 -48.16
CA LEU A 71 -2.87 -28.56 -48.20
C LEU A 71 -3.74 -29.12 -47.04
N SER A 72 -4.05 -28.26 -46.08
CA SER A 72 -5.37 -27.61 -45.99
C SER A 72 -5.29 -26.38 -45.10
N ALA A 73 -5.51 -25.22 -45.72
CA ALA A 73 -5.50 -23.92 -45.06
C ALA A 73 -6.78 -23.74 -44.23
N LEU A 74 -6.61 -23.68 -42.90
CA LEU A 74 -7.57 -23.06 -42.00
C LEU A 74 -6.89 -21.81 -41.44
N VAL A 75 -7.37 -20.65 -41.89
CA VAL A 75 -6.99 -19.34 -41.40
C VAL A 75 -7.51 -19.22 -39.97
N ALA A 76 -6.69 -19.61 -38.99
CA ALA A 76 -6.86 -19.17 -37.61
C ALA A 76 -6.22 -17.78 -37.50
N ALA A 77 -6.94 -16.75 -37.98
CA ALA A 77 -6.71 -15.38 -37.54
C ALA A 77 -7.19 -15.29 -36.08
N GLY A 78 -6.42 -15.88 -35.17
CA GLY A 78 -6.55 -15.65 -33.75
C GLY A 78 -6.16 -14.20 -33.49
N GLY A 79 -7.16 -13.32 -33.48
CA GLY A 79 -6.97 -11.94 -33.05
C GLY A 79 -6.40 -11.97 -31.64
N LEU A 80 -5.15 -11.52 -31.50
CA LEU A 80 -4.66 -11.01 -30.23
C LEU A 80 -5.51 -9.79 -29.92
N VAL A 81 -6.58 -9.99 -29.16
CA VAL A 81 -7.26 -8.90 -28.47
C VAL A 81 -6.27 -8.44 -27.42
N LEU A 82 -5.50 -7.39 -27.75
CA LEU A 82 -4.89 -6.55 -26.74
C LEU A 82 -6.06 -5.89 -26.01
N GLU A 83 -6.51 -6.50 -24.92
CA GLU A 83 -7.36 -5.82 -23.95
C GLU A 83 -6.50 -4.70 -23.36
N ALA A 84 -6.58 -3.51 -23.97
CA ALA A 84 -6.20 -2.31 -23.27
C ALA A 84 -7.10 -2.25 -22.02
N GLU A 85 -6.53 -2.36 -20.82
CA GLU A 85 -7.29 -2.17 -19.60
C GLU A 85 -7.95 -0.79 -19.69
N ALA A 86 -9.27 -0.79 -19.83
CA ALA A 86 -10.02 0.42 -19.99
C ALA A 86 -9.97 1.19 -18.67
N GLN A 87 -9.46 2.42 -18.73
CA GLN A 87 -9.49 3.37 -17.62
C GLN A 87 -10.91 3.45 -17.03
N LEU A 88 -11.01 3.63 -15.71
CA LEU A 88 -12.30 3.83 -15.06
C LEU A 88 -13.04 5.03 -15.67
N SER A 89 -14.34 4.81 -15.91
CA SER A 89 -15.20 5.74 -16.65
C SER A 89 -15.63 6.98 -15.86
N LYS A 90 -15.56 6.94 -14.52
CA LYS A 90 -15.98 8.06 -13.67
C LYS A 90 -14.97 9.20 -13.71
N PRO A 91 -15.43 10.46 -13.71
CA PRO A 91 -14.54 11.61 -13.62
C PRO A 91 -13.88 11.70 -12.23
N ALA A 92 -12.74 12.38 -12.18
CA ALA A 92 -12.07 12.70 -10.91
C ALA A 92 -12.73 13.90 -10.22
N LEU A 93 -12.68 13.97 -8.87
CA LEU A 93 -13.02 15.18 -8.13
C LEU A 93 -11.98 16.27 -8.32
N ARG A 94 -10.70 15.88 -8.31
CA ARG A 94 -9.56 16.78 -8.43
C ARG A 94 -8.52 16.24 -9.41
N SER A 95 -7.57 17.06 -9.81
CA SER A 95 -6.42 16.58 -10.59
C SER A 95 -5.54 15.64 -9.78
N ASN A 96 -5.31 15.98 -8.50
CA ASN A 96 -4.56 15.20 -7.51
C ASN A 96 -5.06 15.50 -6.08
N LEU A 97 -4.48 14.80 -5.10
CA LEU A 97 -4.84 14.91 -3.69
C LEU A 97 -3.83 15.72 -2.84
N ASP A 98 -2.88 16.44 -3.46
CA ASP A 98 -1.77 17.10 -2.74
C ASP A 98 -2.22 18.11 -1.69
N ALA A 99 -3.37 18.76 -1.92
CA ALA A 99 -3.95 19.72 -1.00
C ALA A 99 -4.27 19.13 0.39
N PHE A 100 -4.51 17.82 0.48
CA PHE A 100 -4.87 17.13 1.73
C PHE A 100 -3.65 16.81 2.60
N TRP A 101 -2.48 16.55 1.99
CA TRP A 101 -1.36 15.95 2.69
C TRP A 101 -0.73 16.80 3.79
N PRO A 102 -0.56 18.14 3.64
CA PRO A 102 0.05 18.94 4.70
C PRO A 102 -0.73 18.91 6.02
N GLN A 103 -2.06 19.08 5.98
CA GLN A 103 -2.88 19.08 7.21
C GLN A 103 -2.98 17.68 7.81
N LEU A 104 -3.13 16.64 6.97
CA LEU A 104 -3.14 15.26 7.45
C LEU A 104 -1.81 14.89 8.11
N GLN A 105 -0.68 15.26 7.52
CA GLN A 105 0.64 14.98 8.06
C GLN A 105 0.84 15.60 9.45
N LEU A 106 0.29 16.79 9.69
CA LEU A 106 0.32 17.44 11.01
C LEU A 106 -0.62 16.75 12.01
N ALA A 107 -1.74 16.20 11.56
CA ALA A 107 -2.72 15.54 12.41
C ALA A 107 -2.35 14.08 12.78
N LEU A 108 -1.52 13.43 11.97
CA LEU A 108 -1.08 12.06 12.21
C LEU A 108 -0.10 11.95 13.39
N ARG A 109 -0.31 10.93 14.21
CA ARG A 109 0.55 10.62 15.35
C ARG A 109 1.89 10.06 14.88
N GLN A 110 2.97 10.44 15.55
CA GLN A 110 4.27 9.78 15.48
C GLN A 110 4.47 8.97 16.78
N PRO A 111 4.57 7.63 16.76
CA PRO A 111 4.71 6.80 17.97
C PRO A 111 6.05 6.97 18.73
N GLY A 112 7.06 7.59 18.14
CA GLY A 112 8.47 7.49 18.52
C GLY A 112 9.10 6.19 18.01
N TYR A 113 10.42 6.20 17.82
CA TYR A 113 11.15 5.06 17.26
C TYR A 113 12.62 5.03 17.68
N SER A 114 13.24 3.87 17.49
CA SER A 114 14.69 3.67 17.51
C SER A 114 15.15 3.01 16.21
N ILE A 115 16.37 3.30 15.79
CA ILE A 115 16.97 2.81 14.55
C ILE A 115 18.28 2.11 14.90
N THR A 116 18.42 0.87 14.45
CA THR A 116 19.66 0.09 14.53
C THR A 116 20.10 -0.29 13.14
N GLN A 117 21.27 0.18 12.71
CA GLN A 117 21.85 -0.22 11.44
C GLN A 117 22.46 -1.62 11.54
N TRP A 118 22.24 -2.46 10.51
CA TRP A 118 22.94 -3.73 10.41
C TRP A 118 24.41 -3.56 9.98
N PRO A 119 25.30 -4.51 10.33
CA PRO A 119 26.69 -4.47 9.89
C PRO A 119 26.84 -4.50 8.37
N SER A 120 27.92 -3.88 7.87
CA SER A 120 28.31 -3.93 6.47
C SER A 120 28.34 -5.37 5.93
N GLY A 121 27.95 -5.57 4.68
CA GLY A 121 27.92 -6.88 4.04
C GLY A 121 26.73 -7.77 4.42
N THR A 122 25.83 -7.31 5.27
CA THR A 122 24.55 -7.97 5.57
C THR A 122 23.37 -7.18 5.02
N ILE A 123 22.33 -7.88 4.57
CA ILE A 123 21.09 -7.30 4.04
C ILE A 123 19.92 -8.23 4.38
N SER A 124 18.70 -7.70 4.49
CA SER A 124 17.52 -8.59 4.55
C SER A 124 17.30 -9.26 3.20
N GLN A 125 16.86 -10.53 3.19
CA GLN A 125 16.58 -11.25 1.95
C GLN A 125 15.58 -10.50 1.07
N GLY A 126 14.51 -9.95 1.65
CA GLY A 126 13.53 -9.16 0.92
C GLY A 126 14.15 -7.94 0.23
N CYS A 127 15.00 -7.18 0.93
CA CYS A 127 15.70 -6.06 0.30
C CYS A 127 16.70 -6.49 -0.77
N LYS A 128 17.33 -7.66 -0.62
CA LYS A 128 18.18 -8.24 -1.66
C LYS A 128 17.38 -8.57 -2.91
N ASP A 129 16.20 -9.13 -2.75
CA ASP A 129 15.30 -9.47 -3.86
C ASP A 129 14.81 -8.21 -4.58
N LEU A 130 14.39 -7.19 -3.82
CA LEU A 130 14.01 -5.88 -4.34
C LEU A 130 15.18 -5.21 -5.08
N ALA A 131 16.38 -5.17 -4.48
CA ALA A 131 17.58 -4.58 -5.09
C ALA A 131 17.94 -5.29 -6.42
N ASN A 132 17.89 -6.62 -6.45
CA ASN A 132 18.14 -7.39 -7.67
C ASN A 132 17.09 -7.09 -8.76
N ARG A 133 15.81 -6.97 -8.41
CA ARG A 133 14.75 -6.58 -9.36
C ARG A 133 15.05 -5.20 -9.96
N GLU A 134 15.44 -4.25 -9.11
CA GLU A 134 15.79 -2.88 -9.52
C GLU A 134 17.18 -2.75 -10.13
N LYS A 135 17.88 -3.89 -10.33
CA LYS A 135 19.23 -3.95 -10.90
C LYS A 135 20.24 -3.09 -10.13
N ILE A 136 20.05 -2.99 -8.82
CA ILE A 136 20.94 -2.34 -7.87
C ILE A 136 21.81 -3.41 -7.21
N ASP A 137 23.11 -3.14 -7.07
CA ASP A 137 24.02 -4.04 -6.36
C ASP A 137 23.62 -4.12 -4.87
N PRO A 138 23.18 -5.29 -4.37
CA PRO A 138 22.75 -5.42 -2.97
C PRO A 138 23.85 -5.05 -1.96
N ARG A 139 25.13 -5.10 -2.34
CA ARG A 139 26.26 -4.69 -1.49
C ARG A 139 26.29 -3.20 -1.18
N THR A 140 25.58 -2.40 -1.97
CA THR A 140 25.47 -0.95 -1.76
C THR A 140 24.30 -0.55 -0.87
N MET A 141 23.42 -1.49 -0.56
CA MET A 141 22.26 -1.25 0.28
C MET A 141 22.62 -1.34 1.76
N VAL A 142 21.97 -0.51 2.58
CA VAL A 142 22.08 -0.55 4.03
C VAL A 142 20.74 -0.95 4.62
N THR A 143 20.72 -1.99 5.46
CA THR A 143 19.52 -2.42 6.20
C THR A 143 19.50 -1.79 7.59
N TYR A 144 18.32 -1.31 7.97
CA TYR A 144 18.02 -0.72 9.27
C TYR A 144 16.88 -1.51 9.91
N GLU A 145 17.10 -1.93 11.15
CA GLU A 145 16.06 -2.45 12.03
C GLU A 145 15.44 -1.29 12.80
N VAL A 146 14.13 -1.12 12.65
CA VAL A 146 13.41 0.06 13.16
C VAL A 146 12.29 -0.39 14.09
N LEU A 147 12.43 -0.06 15.37
CA LEU A 147 11.43 -0.37 16.39
C LEU A 147 10.62 0.89 16.70
N TYR A 148 9.32 0.85 16.41
CA TYR A 148 8.36 1.91 16.76
C TYR A 148 7.69 1.59 18.10
N ASN A 149 7.38 2.60 18.91
CA ASN A 149 6.82 2.34 20.25
C ASN A 149 5.39 1.76 20.25
N ASP A 150 4.72 1.72 19.09
CA ASP A 150 3.39 1.11 18.92
C ASP A 150 3.44 -0.34 18.43
N CYS A 151 4.64 -0.93 18.29
CA CYS A 151 4.83 -2.32 17.92
C CYS A 151 6.11 -2.88 18.52
N SER A 152 6.01 -4.04 19.16
CA SER A 152 7.14 -4.74 19.79
C SER A 152 8.02 -5.52 18.79
N VAL A 153 7.63 -5.58 17.52
CA VAL A 153 8.38 -6.24 16.43
C VAL A 153 8.94 -5.17 15.49
N PRO A 154 10.26 -5.10 15.28
CA PRO A 154 10.84 -4.08 14.43
C PRO A 154 10.52 -4.31 12.94
N TRP A 155 10.52 -3.26 12.13
CA TRP A 155 10.51 -3.35 10.66
C TRP A 155 11.94 -3.36 10.13
N LEU A 156 12.13 -3.99 8.97
CA LEU A 156 13.36 -3.88 8.21
C LEU A 156 13.15 -2.87 7.07
N LEU A 157 13.89 -1.76 7.14
CA LEU A 157 13.91 -0.75 6.11
C LEU A 157 15.29 -0.76 5.46
N CYS A 158 15.34 -0.64 4.14
CA CYS A 158 16.59 -0.63 3.40
C CYS A 158 16.73 0.64 2.60
N ARG A 159 17.94 1.20 2.61
CA ARG A 159 18.22 2.45 1.92
C ARG A 159 19.52 2.34 1.16
N HIS A 160 19.50 2.82 -0.09
CA HIS A 160 20.71 3.09 -0.82
C HIS A 160 21.33 4.43 -0.34
N PRO A 161 22.64 4.52 -0.08
CA PRO A 161 23.28 5.73 0.44
C PRO A 161 23.00 7.01 -0.36
N ASN A 162 22.90 6.88 -1.69
CA ASN A 162 22.63 7.99 -2.61
C ASN A 162 21.15 8.37 -2.76
N SER A 163 20.24 7.74 -2.02
CA SER A 163 18.82 8.14 -2.07
C SER A 163 18.64 9.55 -1.53
N ALA A 164 17.82 10.38 -2.19
CA ALA A 164 17.59 11.77 -1.81
C ALA A 164 16.91 11.90 -0.44
N THR A 165 16.01 10.96 -0.11
CA THR A 165 15.37 10.89 1.21
C THR A 165 16.34 10.28 2.24
N SER A 166 16.44 10.84 3.45
CA SER A 166 17.26 10.26 4.53
C SER A 166 16.55 9.07 5.20
N ILE A 167 17.29 8.23 5.94
CA ILE A 167 16.66 7.15 6.69
C ILE A 167 15.76 7.70 7.81
N GLU A 168 16.13 8.81 8.44
CA GLU A 168 15.33 9.46 9.47
C GLU A 168 14.00 9.96 8.92
N THR A 169 13.99 10.58 7.74
CA THR A 169 12.75 11.01 7.08
C THR A 169 11.88 9.81 6.73
N MET A 170 12.45 8.76 6.15
CA MET A 170 11.73 7.54 5.80
C MET A 170 11.11 6.87 7.04
N VAL A 171 11.89 6.70 8.11
CA VAL A 171 11.42 6.14 9.38
C VAL A 171 10.33 7.02 10.00
N HIS A 172 10.53 8.33 10.00
CA HIS A 172 9.55 9.25 10.55
C HIS A 172 8.22 9.17 9.80
N ARG A 173 8.24 9.23 8.47
CA ARG A 173 7.05 9.20 7.61
C ARG A 173 6.35 7.85 7.63
N PHE A 174 7.10 6.75 7.51
CA PHE A 174 6.55 5.42 7.64
C PHE A 174 5.85 5.28 9.00
N GLY A 175 6.49 5.69 10.10
CA GLY A 175 5.91 5.64 11.44
C GLY A 175 4.63 6.47 11.64
N GLN A 176 4.35 7.49 10.80
CA GLN A 176 3.10 8.25 10.86
C GLN A 176 1.90 7.47 10.31
N VAL A 177 2.14 6.42 9.52
CA VAL A 177 1.09 5.55 8.99
C VAL A 177 0.53 4.70 10.14
N PRO A 178 -0.80 4.54 10.26
CA PRO A 178 -1.41 3.70 11.30
C PRO A 178 -0.76 2.31 11.39
N VAL A 179 -0.47 1.84 12.60
CA VAL A 179 0.28 0.59 12.79
C VAL A 179 -0.41 -0.62 12.16
N LYS A 180 -1.76 -0.64 12.18
CA LYS A 180 -2.56 -1.70 11.55
C LYS A 180 -2.48 -1.71 10.02
N MET A 181 -2.13 -0.59 9.40
CA MET A 181 -1.78 -0.56 7.98
C MET A 181 -0.34 -1.04 7.77
N ARG A 182 0.62 -0.45 8.50
CA ARG A 182 2.04 -0.81 8.38
C ARG A 182 2.35 -2.28 8.64
N GLN A 183 1.55 -2.94 9.48
CA GLN A 183 1.77 -4.33 9.84
C GLN A 183 1.57 -5.29 8.64
N MET A 184 0.87 -4.82 7.59
CA MET A 184 0.70 -5.52 6.30
C MET A 184 1.91 -5.35 5.37
N THR A 185 2.81 -4.42 5.69
CA THR A 185 4.08 -4.21 5.00
C THR A 185 5.21 -4.89 5.77
N LYS A 186 5.98 -5.71 5.05
CA LYS A 186 7.10 -6.50 5.56
C LYS A 186 8.43 -5.77 5.38
N ASP A 187 8.81 -5.47 4.14
CA ASP A 187 10.06 -4.81 3.79
C ASP A 187 9.77 -3.50 3.06
N VAL A 188 10.56 -2.46 3.33
CA VAL A 188 10.47 -1.18 2.62
C VAL A 188 11.85 -0.79 2.13
N MET A 189 11.97 -0.42 0.86
CA MET A 189 13.24 -0.05 0.24
C MET A 189 13.19 1.37 -0.32
N LEU A 190 14.28 2.11 -0.17
CA LEU A 190 14.43 3.47 -0.68
C LEU A 190 15.70 3.58 -1.54
N ILE A 191 15.55 3.92 -2.81
CA ILE A 191 16.63 3.92 -3.81
C ILE A 191 16.66 5.22 -4.63
N PRO A 192 17.82 5.60 -5.21
CA PRO A 192 17.92 6.78 -6.07
C PRO A 192 17.21 6.56 -7.41
N ALA A 193 16.63 7.61 -7.97
CA ALA A 193 16.08 7.64 -9.32
C ALA A 193 16.07 9.08 -9.87
N ALA A 194 15.83 9.20 -11.19
CA ALA A 194 15.72 10.51 -11.84
C ALA A 194 14.41 11.24 -11.51
N SER A 195 13.35 10.50 -11.17
CA SER A 195 12.04 11.03 -10.81
C SER A 195 11.54 10.39 -9.53
N THR A 196 10.69 11.12 -8.80
CA THR A 196 9.97 10.60 -7.64
C THR A 196 8.83 9.69 -8.11
N HIS A 197 8.79 8.47 -7.57
CA HIS A 197 7.71 7.52 -7.76
C HIS A 197 7.83 6.41 -6.70
N ALA A 198 6.84 5.53 -6.63
CA ALA A 198 6.84 4.40 -5.74
C ALA A 198 5.99 3.26 -6.32
N TYR A 199 6.12 2.06 -5.75
CA TYR A 199 5.15 1.00 -5.94
C TYR A 199 5.14 0.05 -4.73
N ALA A 200 4.06 -0.70 -4.62
CA ALA A 200 3.93 -1.86 -3.75
C ALA A 200 3.96 -3.16 -4.56
N LEU A 201 4.56 -4.20 -3.99
CA LEU A 201 4.55 -5.56 -4.53
C LEU A 201 4.28 -6.55 -3.39
N GLY A 202 3.07 -7.11 -3.36
CA GLY A 202 2.65 -7.99 -2.26
C GLY A 202 2.74 -7.27 -0.91
N ASN A 203 3.63 -7.72 -0.03
CA ASN A 203 3.88 -7.07 1.27
C ASN A 203 5.13 -6.19 1.29
N GLN A 204 5.65 -5.77 0.15
CA GLN A 204 6.85 -4.93 0.06
C GLN A 204 6.54 -3.59 -0.61
N VAL A 205 7.28 -2.55 -0.23
CA VAL A 205 7.14 -1.21 -0.83
C VAL A 205 8.50 -0.69 -1.26
N VAL A 206 8.57 -0.05 -2.42
CA VAL A 206 9.79 0.61 -2.91
C VAL A 206 9.50 2.05 -3.23
N PHE A 207 10.33 2.93 -2.65
CA PHE A 207 10.33 4.36 -2.87
C PHE A 207 11.54 4.78 -3.70
N PHE A 208 11.32 5.67 -4.66
CA PHE A 208 12.35 6.17 -5.55
C PHE A 208 12.54 7.68 -5.36
N ASN A 209 13.81 8.10 -5.32
CA ASN A 209 14.21 9.49 -5.21
C ASN A 209 13.74 10.19 -3.91
N GLN A 210 13.01 11.31 -4.01
CA GLN A 210 12.58 12.13 -2.87
C GLN A 210 11.10 11.87 -2.58
N VAL A 211 10.81 11.20 -1.47
CA VAL A 211 9.45 10.85 -1.04
C VAL A 211 9.22 11.39 0.37
N ASP A 212 8.72 12.62 0.43
CA ASP A 212 8.56 13.37 1.69
C ASP A 212 7.10 13.57 2.10
N THR A 213 6.13 13.28 1.23
CA THR A 213 4.71 13.50 1.51
C THR A 213 4.09 12.25 2.12
N ILE A 214 3.29 12.42 3.18
CA ILE A 214 2.58 11.30 3.81
C ILE A 214 1.59 10.61 2.86
N GLY A 215 1.10 11.32 1.83
CA GLY A 215 0.20 10.79 0.81
C GLY A 215 0.77 9.57 0.09
N VAL A 216 2.03 9.65 -0.36
CA VAL A 216 2.70 8.54 -1.06
C VAL A 216 2.86 7.32 -0.15
N TYR A 217 3.26 7.51 1.12
CA TYR A 217 3.35 6.38 2.06
C TYR A 217 2.00 5.71 2.32
N LEU A 218 0.95 6.51 2.52
CA LEU A 218 -0.40 6.00 2.74
C LEU A 218 -0.93 5.26 1.52
N HIS A 219 -0.66 5.78 0.32
CA HIS A 219 -1.03 5.16 -0.94
C HIS A 219 -0.35 3.79 -1.11
N GLU A 220 0.98 3.72 -1.03
CA GLU A 220 1.69 2.45 -1.23
C GLU A 220 1.36 1.40 -0.16
N ILE A 221 1.17 1.84 1.08
CA ILE A 221 0.82 0.91 2.15
C ILE A 221 -0.64 0.46 1.99
N ALA A 222 -1.53 1.29 1.44
CA ALA A 222 -2.90 0.88 1.12
C ALA A 222 -2.92 -0.30 0.13
N HIS A 223 -2.04 -0.32 -0.87
CA HIS A 223 -1.85 -1.50 -1.73
C HIS A 223 -1.50 -2.73 -0.90
N THR A 224 -0.55 -2.65 0.04
CA THR A 224 -0.19 -3.81 0.88
C THR A 224 -1.32 -4.26 1.81
N VAL A 225 -2.19 -3.35 2.25
CA VAL A 225 -3.40 -3.66 3.03
C VAL A 225 -4.40 -4.44 2.18
N ASP A 226 -4.61 -4.01 0.93
CA ASP A 226 -5.52 -4.67 0.02
C ASP A 226 -5.00 -6.04 -0.44
N PHE A 227 -3.72 -6.13 -0.83
CA PHE A 227 -3.05 -7.38 -1.21
C PHE A 227 -3.05 -8.41 -0.08
N ALA A 228 -2.97 -7.97 1.18
CA ALA A 228 -3.05 -8.82 2.35
C ALA A 228 -4.49 -9.28 2.69
N ALA A 229 -5.49 -8.86 1.91
CA ALA A 229 -6.91 -9.10 2.20
C ALA A 229 -7.29 -8.67 3.62
N ALA A 230 -6.75 -7.54 4.09
CA ALA A 230 -6.94 -7.11 5.48
C ALA A 230 -8.32 -6.45 5.72
N TYR A 231 -9.03 -6.08 4.66
CA TYR A 231 -10.40 -5.58 4.74
C TYR A 231 -11.38 -6.71 5.07
N ALA A 232 -12.57 -6.37 5.60
CA ALA A 232 -13.57 -7.35 6.05
C ALA A 232 -14.38 -7.99 4.89
N VAL A 233 -13.66 -8.46 3.86
CA VAL A 233 -14.16 -9.10 2.64
C VAL A 233 -13.36 -10.35 2.34
N SER A 234 -13.88 -11.24 1.50
CA SER A 234 -13.17 -12.45 1.10
C SER A 234 -12.20 -12.13 -0.04
N GLY A 235 -10.97 -11.72 0.29
CA GLY A 235 -9.93 -11.38 -0.68
C GLY A 235 -9.63 -9.87 -0.74
N GLN A 236 -9.31 -9.37 -1.93
CA GLN A 236 -8.94 -7.96 -2.13
C GLN A 236 -10.19 -7.10 -2.36
N LEU A 237 -10.27 -5.98 -1.65
CA LEU A 237 -11.38 -5.03 -1.71
C LEU A 237 -11.57 -4.46 -3.11
N GLN A 238 -10.48 -4.18 -3.85
CA GLN A 238 -10.56 -3.62 -5.21
C GLN A 238 -11.41 -4.45 -6.18
N SER A 239 -11.48 -5.76 -5.96
CA SER A 239 -12.22 -6.71 -6.78
C SER A 239 -13.54 -7.17 -6.15
N ASP A 240 -13.81 -6.80 -4.89
CA ASP A 240 -14.98 -7.29 -4.18
C ASP A 240 -16.27 -6.57 -4.64
N PRO A 241 -17.39 -7.28 -4.80
CA PRO A 241 -18.67 -6.68 -5.17
C PRO A 241 -19.11 -5.51 -4.29
N ILE A 242 -18.76 -5.47 -2.99
CA ILE A 242 -19.11 -4.35 -2.11
C ILE A 242 -18.46 -3.04 -2.57
N TRP A 243 -17.20 -3.12 -3.01
CA TRP A 243 -16.46 -1.98 -3.53
C TRP A 243 -16.96 -1.59 -4.91
N LEU A 244 -17.11 -2.56 -5.82
CA LEU A 244 -17.58 -2.30 -7.17
C LEU A 244 -18.98 -1.68 -7.19
N ASN A 245 -19.87 -2.09 -6.28
CA ASN A 245 -21.18 -1.50 -6.12
C ASN A 245 -21.12 -0.06 -5.58
N ALA A 246 -20.23 0.20 -4.61
CA ALA A 246 -20.00 1.55 -4.10
C ALA A 246 -19.41 2.49 -5.16
N TYR A 247 -18.41 2.00 -5.91
CA TYR A 247 -17.92 2.67 -7.11
C TYR A 247 -19.09 2.99 -8.02
N ASN A 248 -19.91 2.01 -8.43
CA ASN A 248 -21.04 2.20 -9.34
C ASN A 248 -22.09 3.20 -8.84
N ALA A 249 -22.33 3.28 -7.53
CA ALA A 249 -23.25 4.24 -6.91
C ALA A 249 -22.72 5.69 -6.87
N ASP A 250 -21.41 5.87 -6.84
CA ASP A 250 -20.76 7.18 -6.82
C ASP A 250 -20.73 7.85 -8.21
N SER A 251 -20.56 9.17 -8.26
CA SER A 251 -20.50 9.92 -9.54
C SER A 251 -19.09 10.38 -9.89
N ALA A 252 -18.10 9.98 -9.10
CA ALA A 252 -16.69 10.34 -9.27
C ALA A 252 -15.75 9.30 -8.64
N VAL A 253 -14.45 9.49 -8.88
CA VAL A 253 -13.34 8.93 -8.10
C VAL A 253 -12.52 10.09 -7.48
N PRO A 254 -11.63 9.84 -6.50
CA PRO A 254 -10.91 10.89 -5.80
C PRO A 254 -10.11 11.86 -6.70
N ASP A 255 -9.29 11.32 -7.58
CA ASP A 255 -8.41 12.10 -8.45
C ASP A 255 -8.16 11.42 -9.80
N ASN A 256 -7.33 12.02 -10.66
CA ASN A 256 -7.03 11.44 -11.97
C ASN A 256 -6.29 10.11 -11.87
N TYR A 257 -5.45 9.93 -10.84
CA TYR A 257 -4.68 8.71 -10.67
C TYR A 257 -5.57 7.52 -10.27
N ALA A 258 -6.56 7.75 -9.40
CA ALA A 258 -7.60 6.77 -9.05
C ALA A 258 -8.37 6.23 -10.27
N ARG A 259 -8.37 6.95 -11.40
CA ARG A 259 -9.06 6.49 -12.62
C ARG A 259 -8.34 5.35 -13.31
N THR A 260 -7.08 5.09 -13.00
CA THR A 260 -6.25 4.08 -13.70
C THR A 260 -6.92 2.71 -13.69
N ASN A 261 -7.27 2.20 -12.50
CA ASN A 261 -8.02 0.96 -12.29
C ASN A 261 -8.55 0.91 -10.84
N GLN A 262 -9.26 -0.17 -10.47
CA GLN A 262 -9.80 -0.28 -9.10
C GLN A 262 -8.75 -0.43 -8.01
N VAL A 263 -7.56 -0.97 -8.34
CA VAL A 263 -6.44 -1.11 -7.41
C VAL A 263 -5.96 0.29 -6.97
N GLU A 264 -5.67 1.16 -7.94
CA GLU A 264 -5.30 2.56 -7.66
C GLU A 264 -6.45 3.35 -7.03
N ASN A 265 -7.69 3.05 -7.42
CA ASN A 265 -8.86 3.68 -6.82
C ASN A 265 -8.93 3.39 -5.31
N VAL A 266 -8.88 2.12 -4.89
CA VAL A 266 -8.87 1.75 -3.45
C VAL A 266 -7.70 2.41 -2.72
N ALA A 267 -6.50 2.40 -3.29
CA ALA A 267 -5.30 2.91 -2.65
C ALA A 267 -5.34 4.41 -2.31
N GLN A 268 -6.16 5.20 -3.01
CA GLN A 268 -6.32 6.63 -2.73
C GLN A 268 -7.21 6.93 -1.51
N PHE A 269 -8.08 6.01 -1.11
CA PHE A 269 -9.09 6.30 -0.08
C PHE A 269 -8.59 6.28 1.37
N PRO A 270 -7.61 5.47 1.81
CA PRO A 270 -7.14 5.50 3.19
C PRO A 270 -6.62 6.86 3.66
N GLY A 271 -5.89 7.58 2.80
CA GLY A 271 -5.45 8.95 3.10
C GLY A 271 -6.62 9.91 3.29
N LEU A 272 -7.63 9.82 2.42
CA LEU A 272 -8.85 10.63 2.55
C LEU A 272 -9.68 10.28 3.78
N ALA A 273 -9.79 8.99 4.11
CA ALA A 273 -10.51 8.53 5.29
C ALA A 273 -9.83 9.01 6.59
N LEU A 274 -8.50 8.97 6.65
CA LEU A 274 -7.72 9.53 7.77
C LEU A 274 -7.86 11.04 7.85
N PHE A 275 -7.81 11.75 6.72
CA PHE A 275 -8.03 13.20 6.68
C PHE A 275 -9.40 13.53 7.27
N ASP A 276 -10.45 12.84 6.82
CA ASP A 276 -11.82 13.06 7.28
C ASP A 276 -11.99 12.82 8.78
N GLN A 277 -11.23 11.87 9.34
CA GLN A 277 -11.28 11.51 10.76
C GLN A 277 -10.48 12.47 11.65
N LEU A 278 -9.32 12.94 11.18
CA LEU A 278 -8.31 13.58 12.04
C LEU A 278 -8.25 15.10 11.88
N VAL A 279 -8.64 15.63 10.73
CA VAL A 279 -8.53 17.07 10.44
C VAL A 279 -9.87 17.76 10.72
N ALA A 280 -9.82 18.91 11.38
CA ALA A 280 -11.02 19.69 11.69
C ALA A 280 -11.77 20.09 10.41
N GLY A 281 -13.07 19.83 10.38
CA GLY A 281 -13.92 20.05 9.18
C GLY A 281 -13.88 18.91 8.16
N GLY A 282 -13.03 17.90 8.34
CA GLY A 282 -12.93 16.72 7.49
C GLY A 282 -12.68 17.08 6.02
N LEU A 283 -12.99 16.16 5.11
CA LEU A 283 -12.71 16.34 3.67
C LEU A 283 -13.40 17.57 3.07
N ARG A 284 -14.57 17.96 3.60
CA ARG A 284 -15.33 19.14 3.14
C ARG A 284 -14.61 20.46 3.35
N SER A 285 -13.58 20.50 4.20
CA SER A 285 -12.73 21.68 4.36
C SER A 285 -11.90 22.00 3.11
N ILE A 286 -11.68 21.03 2.20
CA ILE A 286 -10.87 21.18 0.98
C ILE A 286 -11.68 20.84 -0.28
N GLU A 287 -12.53 19.82 -0.22
CA GLU A 287 -13.34 19.35 -1.35
C GLU A 287 -14.83 19.45 -1.01
N PRO A 288 -15.57 20.46 -1.50
CA PRO A 288 -16.99 20.60 -1.15
C PRO A 288 -17.87 19.46 -1.71
N ASN A 289 -17.43 18.77 -2.77
CA ASN A 289 -18.22 17.74 -3.45
C ASN A 289 -17.93 16.30 -2.98
N VAL A 290 -17.51 16.09 -1.72
CA VAL A 290 -17.18 14.75 -1.16
C VAL A 290 -18.30 13.73 -1.38
N ASP A 291 -19.56 14.17 -1.39
CA ASP A 291 -20.72 13.29 -1.59
C ASP A 291 -20.67 12.48 -2.88
N ARG A 292 -19.92 12.96 -3.88
CA ARG A 292 -19.75 12.27 -5.17
C ARG A 292 -18.88 11.01 -5.08
N ILE A 293 -18.10 10.84 -4.01
CA ILE A 293 -17.33 9.63 -3.66
C ILE A 293 -17.80 9.01 -2.32
N GLY A 294 -18.99 9.40 -1.86
CA GLY A 294 -19.45 9.11 -0.51
C GLY A 294 -19.64 7.62 -0.22
N ASN A 295 -20.10 6.85 -1.21
CA ASN A 295 -20.32 5.41 -1.03
C ASN A 295 -18.98 4.67 -0.91
N GLN A 296 -18.02 4.95 -1.80
CA GLN A 296 -16.69 4.36 -1.73
C GLN A 296 -15.99 4.71 -0.41
N LEU A 297 -16.05 5.98 0.01
CA LEU A 297 -15.45 6.41 1.29
C LEU A 297 -16.09 5.70 2.48
N SER A 298 -17.41 5.55 2.48
CA SER A 298 -18.14 4.84 3.53
C SER A 298 -17.78 3.36 3.56
N VAL A 299 -17.72 2.69 2.40
CA VAL A 299 -17.34 1.27 2.32
C VAL A 299 -15.92 1.07 2.83
N LEU A 300 -14.95 1.88 2.40
CA LEU A 300 -13.58 1.74 2.89
C LEU A 300 -13.51 1.88 4.41
N LYS A 301 -14.15 2.90 4.98
CA LYS A 301 -14.17 3.10 6.44
C LYS A 301 -14.81 1.93 7.18
N ASP A 302 -15.94 1.42 6.69
CA ASP A 302 -16.62 0.27 7.28
C ASP A 302 -15.77 -1.00 7.21
N GLN A 303 -15.22 -1.33 6.03
CA GLN A 303 -14.35 -2.50 5.88
C GLN A 303 -13.06 -2.36 6.69
N ALA A 304 -12.51 -1.16 6.82
CA ALA A 304 -11.31 -0.90 7.62
C ALA A 304 -11.58 -1.02 9.12
N ALA A 305 -12.75 -0.62 9.60
CA ALA A 305 -13.16 -0.77 10.99
C ALA A 305 -13.38 -2.24 11.36
N ARG A 306 -14.03 -3.01 10.48
CA ARG A 306 -14.35 -4.42 10.68
C ARG A 306 -13.27 -5.40 10.23
N GLY A 307 -12.17 -4.88 9.67
CA GLY A 307 -11.16 -5.65 8.95
C GLY A 307 -10.62 -6.86 9.71
N ASP A 308 -10.05 -7.79 8.96
CA ASP A 308 -9.39 -8.95 9.54
C ASP A 308 -8.15 -8.51 10.35
N TYR A 309 -7.62 -9.44 11.15
CA TYR A 309 -6.42 -9.20 11.97
C TYR A 309 -6.57 -8.11 13.05
N GLY A 310 -7.81 -7.92 13.51
CA GLY A 310 -8.16 -7.08 14.65
C GLY A 310 -8.85 -5.76 14.29
N GLY A 311 -9.20 -5.53 13.02
CA GLY A 311 -9.94 -4.36 12.56
C GLY A 311 -9.24 -3.04 12.86
N ASP A 312 -10.03 -1.96 12.85
CA ASP A 312 -9.58 -0.60 13.17
C ASP A 312 -8.30 -0.19 12.41
N ILE A 313 -8.24 -0.51 11.12
CA ILE A 313 -7.04 -0.33 10.28
C ILE A 313 -6.57 1.13 10.26
N LEU A 314 -7.52 2.08 10.27
CA LEU A 314 -7.23 3.51 10.21
C LEU A 314 -6.97 4.14 11.60
N ASN A 315 -7.04 3.38 12.68
CA ASN A 315 -6.88 3.92 14.03
C ASN A 315 -5.40 4.20 14.35
N THR A 316 -5.08 5.48 14.60
CA THR A 316 -3.71 5.97 14.87
C THR A 316 -3.22 5.72 16.30
N ARG A 317 -4.05 5.12 17.16
CA ARG A 317 -3.70 4.85 18.57
C ARG A 317 -3.60 3.37 18.90
N ASN A 318 -3.84 2.49 17.93
CA ASN A 318 -3.72 1.06 18.11
C ASN A 318 -2.26 0.63 18.31
N THR A 319 -2.11 -0.63 18.74
CA THR A 319 -0.84 -1.37 18.70
C THR A 319 -0.91 -2.44 17.61
N CYS A 320 0.26 -2.89 17.17
CA CYS A 320 0.37 -4.04 16.29
C CYS A 320 -0.29 -5.29 16.90
N SER A 321 -1.03 -6.05 16.08
CA SER A 321 -1.59 -7.35 16.48
C SER A 321 -1.13 -8.50 15.59
N ALA A 322 -0.86 -8.22 14.31
CA ALA A 322 -0.52 -9.22 13.32
C ALA A 322 0.55 -8.69 12.37
N ARG A 323 1.68 -9.38 12.19
CA ARG A 323 2.72 -8.94 11.24
C ARG A 323 3.23 -10.03 10.36
N TRP A 324 3.75 -9.63 9.19
CA TRP A 324 4.58 -10.53 8.41
C TRP A 324 5.90 -10.76 9.17
N PRO A 325 6.42 -12.01 9.23
CA PRO A 325 7.78 -12.23 9.70
C PRO A 325 8.73 -11.39 8.84
N ASN A 326 9.72 -10.78 9.48
CA ASN A 326 10.80 -10.09 8.79
C ASN A 326 11.56 -11.06 7.89
N SER A 327 12.07 -10.55 6.77
CA SER A 327 12.97 -11.32 5.91
C SER A 327 14.23 -11.71 6.68
N PRO A 328 14.75 -12.95 6.52
CA PRO A 328 15.97 -13.35 7.20
C PRO A 328 17.15 -12.51 6.73
N ALA A 329 18.11 -12.30 7.61
CA ALA A 329 19.37 -11.69 7.23
C ALA A 329 20.19 -12.64 6.35
N VAL A 330 20.79 -12.09 5.28
CA VAL A 330 21.63 -12.83 4.33
C VAL A 330 22.85 -12.02 3.92
N PRO A 331 23.93 -12.68 3.41
CA PRO A 331 25.06 -11.94 2.85
C PRO A 331 24.61 -11.08 1.67
N ALA A 332 25.09 -9.83 1.61
CA ALA A 332 24.77 -8.93 0.50
C ALA A 332 25.38 -9.42 -0.82
N GLY A 333 26.59 -9.99 -0.78
CA GLY A 333 27.26 -10.60 -1.93
C GLY A 333 27.02 -12.11 -2.07
N SER A 334 27.54 -12.69 -3.16
CA SER A 334 27.47 -14.14 -3.44
C SER A 334 28.54 -14.97 -2.73
N THR A 335 29.54 -14.35 -2.11
CA THR A 335 30.67 -15.05 -1.47
C THR A 335 30.69 -14.78 0.04
N SER A 336 30.35 -15.80 0.83
CA SER A 336 30.46 -15.76 2.30
C SER A 336 31.92 -15.67 2.78
N ARG A 337 32.91 -15.99 1.93
CA ARG A 337 34.34 -16.02 2.28
C ARG A 337 35.00 -14.65 2.48
N LEU A 338 34.32 -13.55 2.11
CA LEU A 338 34.83 -12.18 2.28
C LEU A 338 34.01 -11.38 3.30
N MET A 339 33.22 -12.06 4.13
CA MET A 339 32.43 -11.39 5.16
C MET A 339 33.33 -10.79 6.24
N GLU A 340 33.08 -9.53 6.57
CA GLU A 340 33.71 -8.88 7.71
C GLU A 340 33.34 -9.60 9.01
N ALA A 341 34.23 -9.60 10.00
CA ALA A 341 34.04 -10.31 11.27
C ALA A 341 32.70 -9.93 11.95
N SER A 342 32.33 -8.65 11.92
CA SER A 342 31.06 -8.16 12.45
C SER A 342 29.83 -8.80 11.80
N ALA A 343 29.91 -9.16 10.52
CA ALA A 343 28.82 -9.80 9.79
C ALA A 343 28.73 -11.30 10.13
N VAL A 344 29.87 -11.96 10.36
CA VAL A 344 29.92 -13.34 10.85
C VAL A 344 29.32 -13.44 12.24
N ASP A 345 29.74 -12.57 13.16
CA ASP A 345 29.23 -12.52 14.54
C ASP A 345 27.73 -12.21 14.56
N PHE A 346 27.28 -11.30 13.69
CA PHE A 346 25.86 -10.97 13.54
C PHE A 346 25.02 -12.21 13.16
N PHE A 347 25.45 -12.99 12.18
CA PHE A 347 24.73 -14.23 11.82
C PHE A 347 24.79 -15.30 12.89
N ALA A 348 25.91 -15.42 13.61
CA ALA A 348 26.04 -16.38 14.71
C ALA A 348 25.11 -16.06 15.89
N ALA A 349 24.88 -14.77 16.17
CA ALA A 349 24.05 -14.32 17.28
C ALA A 349 22.56 -14.17 16.94
N ARG A 350 22.22 -14.05 15.65
CA ARG A 350 20.85 -13.73 15.21
C ARG A 350 20.13 -14.96 14.66
N ASP A 351 19.03 -15.32 15.33
CA ASP A 351 18.09 -16.33 14.82
C ASP A 351 16.86 -15.65 14.20
N ASP A 352 16.88 -15.52 12.87
CA ASP A 352 15.77 -15.02 12.06
C ASP A 352 14.88 -16.13 11.50
N SER A 353 14.97 -17.36 12.02
CA SER A 353 14.00 -18.40 11.65
C SER A 353 12.57 -17.92 11.93
N VAL A 354 11.61 -18.39 11.11
CA VAL A 354 10.20 -18.02 11.29
C VAL A 354 9.73 -18.46 12.67
N GLU A 355 10.22 -19.59 13.17
CA GLU A 355 9.96 -20.12 14.50
C GLU A 355 10.44 -19.16 15.59
N ALA A 356 11.69 -18.69 15.52
CA ALA A 356 12.23 -17.77 16.52
C ALA A 356 11.53 -16.41 16.46
N GLN A 357 11.24 -15.91 15.27
CA GLN A 357 10.44 -14.68 15.10
C GLN A 357 9.03 -14.84 15.66
N THR A 358 8.39 -15.98 15.42
CA THR A 358 7.05 -16.30 15.93
C THR A 358 7.07 -16.38 17.45
N ALA A 359 8.08 -17.02 18.05
CA ALA A 359 8.24 -17.08 19.49
C ALA A 359 8.42 -15.68 20.11
N ARG A 360 9.28 -14.84 19.50
CA ARG A 360 9.49 -13.45 19.95
C ARG A 360 8.22 -12.62 19.85
N ALA A 361 7.49 -12.71 18.73
CA ALA A 361 6.23 -11.99 18.52
C ALA A 361 5.14 -12.47 19.50
N ALA A 362 4.98 -13.78 19.67
CA ALA A 362 4.01 -14.37 20.58
C ALA A 362 4.26 -13.97 22.05
N ALA A 363 5.54 -13.87 22.46
CA ALA A 363 5.92 -13.42 23.80
C ALA A 363 5.47 -11.99 24.13
N VAL A 364 5.17 -11.18 23.11
CA VAL A 364 4.70 -9.80 23.24
C VAL A 364 3.27 -9.61 22.71
N GLY A 365 2.51 -10.70 22.55
CA GLY A 365 1.12 -10.66 22.13
C GLY A 365 0.88 -10.29 20.67
N VAL A 366 1.91 -10.37 19.82
CA VAL A 366 1.80 -10.17 18.38
C VAL A 366 1.75 -11.53 17.70
N GLN A 367 0.75 -11.74 16.86
CA GLN A 367 0.70 -12.91 15.99
C GLN A 367 1.51 -12.62 14.73
N LEU A 368 2.23 -13.61 14.21
CA LEU A 368 2.73 -13.51 12.83
C LEU A 368 1.70 -14.11 11.90
N PHE A 369 1.55 -13.54 10.70
CA PHE A 369 0.69 -14.15 9.68
C PHE A 369 1.14 -15.60 9.48
N PRO A 370 0.23 -16.57 9.53
CA PRO A 370 0.58 -17.94 9.20
C PRO A 370 1.14 -17.95 7.78
N TRP A 371 2.32 -18.56 7.60
CA TRP A 371 3.15 -18.49 6.39
C TRP A 371 2.56 -19.21 5.16
N LYS A 372 1.25 -19.13 4.93
CA LYS A 372 0.59 -19.71 3.76
C LYS A 372 -0.11 -18.63 2.97
N ILE A 373 0.66 -17.92 2.17
CA ILE A 373 0.12 -17.47 0.89
C ILE A 373 0.28 -18.67 -0.05
N GLU A 374 -0.71 -19.56 -0.05
CA GLU A 374 -0.81 -20.57 -1.11
C GLU A 374 -1.25 -19.84 -2.38
N GLY A 375 -0.27 -19.45 -3.21
CA GLY A 375 -0.49 -18.78 -4.49
C GLY A 375 0.71 -17.91 -4.87
N SER A 376 1.15 -17.97 -6.13
CA SER A 376 2.07 -16.98 -6.66
C SER A 376 1.37 -15.62 -6.64
N ILE A 377 1.90 -14.66 -5.88
CA ILE A 377 1.54 -13.26 -6.08
C ILE A 377 2.20 -12.86 -7.40
N GLU A 378 1.42 -12.85 -8.48
CA GLU A 378 1.88 -12.26 -9.74
C GLU A 378 2.21 -10.78 -9.49
N PRO A 379 3.35 -10.28 -9.98
CA PRO A 379 3.68 -8.87 -9.85
C PRO A 379 2.66 -8.05 -10.64
N THR A 380 1.86 -7.26 -9.93
CA THR A 380 1.14 -6.15 -10.56
C THR A 380 2.20 -5.12 -10.97
N ASN A 381 2.49 -5.04 -12.27
CA ASN A 381 3.32 -3.99 -12.85
C ASN A 381 2.55 -2.64 -12.78
N CYS A 382 2.38 -2.09 -11.58
CA CYS A 382 1.82 -0.76 -11.39
C CYS A 382 2.92 0.26 -11.70
N THR A 383 3.06 0.62 -12.97
CA THR A 383 3.86 1.78 -13.38
C THR A 383 2.93 2.98 -13.50
N GLY A 384 2.53 3.51 -12.35
CA GLY A 384 1.84 4.78 -12.25
C GLY A 384 2.81 5.87 -11.82
N HIS A 385 2.85 6.97 -12.57
CA HIS A 385 3.49 8.19 -12.07
C HIS A 385 2.54 8.82 -11.04
N ILE A 386 2.99 8.93 -9.80
CA ILE A 386 2.35 9.77 -8.77
C ILE A 386 2.72 11.23 -9.02
#